data_AF-A0A820LCX7-F1
#
_entry.id   AF-A0A820LCX7-F1
#
_cell.length_a   1.000
_cell.length_b   1.000
_cell.length_c   1.000
_cell.angle_alpha   90.00
_cell.angle_beta   90.00
_cell.angle_gamma   90.00
#
_symmetry.space_group_name_H-M   'P 1'
#
loop_
_entity.id
_entity.type
_entity.pdbx_description
1 polymer ?
#
loop_
_entity_poly.entity_id
_entity_poly.type
_entity_poly.pdbx_seq_one_letter_code
_entity_poly.pdbx_strand_id
1 'polypeptide(L)'
;VAAGVGSVMCSYNQVNDTPACQNDKILNKLLKEELQFLGNVMSDWGATKTGVQSALAGLDVDMPGGDGLMGFNLVRAVKNRMITEERIDDMIIRLLTPYYLFGQDQEYPSLNLDRNVIEDHYKINQEIATAGIILL
;
A
#
# COMPACT_ATOMS: atom_id res chain seq x y z
N VAL A 1 -2.33 -11.06 -5.79
CA VAL A 1 -2.31 -10.21 -7.00
C VAL A 1 -3.43 -10.59 -7.97
N ALA A 2 -3.53 -11.85 -8.43
CA ALA A 2 -4.52 -12.28 -9.43
C ALA A 2 -5.99 -11.89 -9.16
N ALA A 3 -6.42 -11.81 -7.90
CA ALA A 3 -7.77 -11.39 -7.53
C ALA A 3 -8.05 -9.87 -7.70
N GLY A 4 -7.08 -9.07 -8.16
CA GLY A 4 -7.27 -7.63 -8.40
C GLY A 4 -7.18 -6.75 -7.16
N VAL A 5 -6.31 -7.09 -6.21
CA VAL A 5 -6.08 -6.25 -5.01
C VAL A 5 -5.53 -4.87 -5.40
N GLY A 6 -6.04 -3.80 -4.78
CA GLY A 6 -5.67 -2.41 -5.12
C GLY A 6 -4.39 -1.90 -4.45
N SER A 7 -4.00 -2.50 -3.32
CA SER A 7 -2.79 -2.13 -2.57
C SER A 7 -2.18 -3.33 -1.85
N VAL A 8 -0.88 -3.31 -1.62
CA VAL A 8 -0.15 -4.26 -0.79
C VAL A 8 0.64 -3.50 0.27
N MET A 9 0.60 -3.96 1.51
CA MET A 9 1.39 -3.39 2.59
C MET A 9 2.74 -4.12 2.71
N CYS A 10 3.85 -3.40 2.70
CA CYS A 10 5.16 -3.96 3.03
C CYS A 10 5.33 -4.06 4.55
N SER A 11 5.93 -5.15 5.02
CA SER A 11 6.00 -5.50 6.44
C SER A 11 7.14 -4.80 7.19
N TYR A 12 7.13 -4.90 8.52
CA TYR A 12 8.19 -4.36 9.38
C TYR A 12 9.55 -5.06 9.25
N ASN A 13 9.54 -6.37 8.98
CA ASN A 13 10.75 -7.18 9.05
C ASN A 13 11.72 -6.85 7.92
N GLN A 14 12.96 -7.31 8.10
CA GLN A 14 13.94 -7.33 7.03
C GLN A 14 13.83 -8.63 6.25
N VAL A 15 14.21 -8.59 4.98
CA VAL A 15 14.41 -9.75 4.10
C VAL A 15 15.84 -9.69 3.61
N ASN A 16 16.66 -10.66 4.02
CA ASN A 16 18.10 -10.65 3.77
C ASN A 16 18.75 -9.30 4.19
N ASP A 17 18.55 -8.93 5.46
CA ASP A 17 19.10 -7.73 6.10
C ASP A 17 18.68 -6.38 5.48
N THR A 18 17.71 -6.37 4.58
CA THR A 18 17.15 -5.16 3.98
C THR A 18 15.70 -4.99 4.43
N PRO A 19 15.29 -3.84 5.01
CA PRO A 19 13.90 -3.57 5.38
C PRO A 19 12.94 -3.84 4.22
N ALA A 20 11.81 -4.52 4.47
CA ALA A 20 10.92 -4.93 3.40
C ALA A 20 10.38 -3.73 2.59
N CYS A 21 10.08 -2.60 3.25
CA CYS A 21 9.68 -1.34 2.62
C CYS A 21 10.81 -0.57 1.90
N GLN A 22 12.00 -1.16 1.79
CA GLN A 22 13.15 -0.62 1.07
C GLN A 22 13.84 -1.69 0.21
N ASN A 23 13.18 -2.81 -0.05
CA ASN A 23 13.80 -3.95 -0.70
C ASN A 23 13.36 -4.05 -2.17
N ASP A 24 14.22 -3.54 -3.07
CA ASP A 24 14.01 -3.53 -4.53
C ASP A 24 13.68 -4.92 -5.09
N LYS A 25 14.37 -5.95 -4.58
CA LYS A 25 14.19 -7.32 -5.06
C LYS A 25 12.76 -7.81 -4.82
N ILE A 26 12.19 -7.56 -3.64
CA ILE A 26 10.85 -8.07 -3.34
C ILE A 26 9.74 -7.14 -3.86
N LEU A 27 9.97 -5.83 -3.88
CA LEU A 27 8.96 -4.85 -4.28
C LEU A 27 8.94 -4.63 -5.79
N ASN A 28 10.05 -4.21 -6.40
CA ASN A 28 10.09 -3.97 -7.83
C ASN A 28 10.17 -5.29 -8.61
N LYS A 29 11.13 -6.17 -8.28
CA LYS A 29 11.37 -7.38 -9.09
C LYS A 29 10.31 -8.45 -8.91
N LEU A 30 10.05 -8.89 -7.67
CA LEU A 30 9.06 -9.95 -7.46
C LEU A 30 7.63 -9.42 -7.58
N LEU A 31 7.26 -8.40 -6.81
CA LEU A 31 5.85 -7.97 -6.76
C LEU A 31 5.41 -7.21 -8.02
N LYS A 32 6.11 -6.15 -8.41
CA LYS A 32 5.68 -5.29 -9.53
C LYS A 32 6.00 -5.91 -10.90
N GLU A 33 7.19 -6.49 -11.09
CA GLU A 33 7.61 -7.07 -12.37
C GLU A 33 7.15 -8.54 -12.52
N GLU A 34 7.52 -9.47 -11.65
CA GLU A 34 7.20 -10.90 -11.86
C GLU A 34 5.72 -11.20 -11.65
N LEU A 35 5.12 -10.69 -10.57
CA LEU A 35 3.70 -10.87 -10.28
C LEU A 35 2.79 -9.86 -11.01
N GLN A 36 3.37 -8.92 -11.77
CA GLN A 36 2.65 -7.89 -12.54
C GLN A 36 1.65 -7.10 -11.68
N PHE A 37 2.03 -6.78 -10.44
CA PHE A 37 1.18 -6.01 -9.56
C PHE A 37 1.08 -4.55 -10.03
N LEU A 38 -0.15 -4.11 -10.31
CA LEU A 38 -0.45 -2.76 -10.83
C LEU A 38 -0.89 -1.76 -9.76
N GLY A 39 -1.18 -2.23 -8.54
CA GLY A 39 -1.54 -1.36 -7.43
C GLY A 39 -0.33 -0.68 -6.79
N ASN A 40 -0.58 0.00 -5.68
CA ASN A 40 0.45 0.67 -4.88
C ASN A 40 0.98 -0.21 -3.75
N VAL A 41 2.24 0.01 -3.39
CA VAL A 41 2.84 -0.52 -2.16
C VAL A 41 2.79 0.57 -1.08
N MET A 42 2.10 0.29 0.01
CA MET A 42 2.07 1.14 1.20
C MET A 42 2.96 0.59 2.31
N SER A 43 3.53 1.46 3.12
CA SER A 43 4.25 1.04 4.33
C SER A 43 3.28 0.58 5.41
N ASP A 44 3.69 -0.41 6.20
CA ASP A 44 3.18 -0.50 7.57
C ASP A 44 3.63 0.74 8.37
N TRP A 45 2.98 1.01 9.50
CA TRP A 45 3.06 2.30 10.20
C TRP A 45 4.44 2.48 10.85
N GLY A 46 5.28 3.32 10.25
CA GLY A 46 6.68 3.49 10.69
C GLY A 46 7.64 2.40 10.19
N ALA A 47 7.22 1.59 9.20
CA ALA A 47 8.09 0.62 8.54
C ALA A 47 9.04 1.27 7.51
N THR A 48 8.73 2.47 7.02
CA THR A 48 9.65 3.28 6.21
C THR A 48 10.91 3.62 7.02
N LYS A 49 12.09 3.29 6.50
CA LYS A 49 13.38 3.54 7.17
C LYS A 49 14.21 4.62 6.49
N THR A 50 13.94 4.88 5.22
CA THR A 50 14.63 5.90 4.43
C THR A 50 13.65 6.60 3.50
N GLY A 51 13.96 7.82 3.08
CA GLY A 51 13.15 8.54 2.10
C GLY A 51 13.40 8.03 0.67
N VAL A 52 14.34 8.68 -0.02
CA VAL A 52 14.62 8.43 -1.44
C VAL A 52 14.90 6.95 -1.76
N GLN A 53 15.63 6.24 -0.91
CA GLN A 53 15.96 4.83 -1.16
C GLN A 53 14.71 3.93 -1.11
N SER A 54 13.78 4.14 -0.17
CA SER A 54 12.51 3.40 -0.14
C SER A 54 11.66 3.71 -1.38
N ALA A 55 11.60 4.98 -1.79
CA ALA A 55 10.86 5.35 -3.01
C ALA A 55 11.43 4.69 -4.27
N LEU A 56 12.76 4.70 -4.44
CA LEU A 56 13.44 4.03 -5.55
C LEU A 56 13.27 2.50 -5.50
N ALA A 57 13.26 1.92 -4.30
CA ALA A 57 13.08 0.48 -4.10
C ALA A 57 11.64 -0.02 -4.32
N GLY A 58 10.68 0.87 -4.60
CA GLY A 58 9.32 0.48 -5.00
C GLY A 58 8.23 0.80 -3.98
N LEU A 59 8.53 1.48 -2.87
CA LEU A 59 7.51 2.05 -2.00
C LEU A 59 6.75 3.17 -2.72
N ASP A 60 5.43 3.19 -2.61
CA ASP A 60 4.56 4.18 -3.28
C ASP A 60 3.87 5.11 -2.27
N VAL A 61 3.51 4.60 -1.09
CA VAL A 61 2.80 5.36 -0.05
C VAL A 61 3.48 5.17 1.30
N ASP A 62 3.81 6.28 1.96
CA ASP A 62 4.38 6.30 3.30
C ASP A 62 3.30 6.61 4.33
N MET A 63 3.09 5.68 5.25
CA MET A 63 2.06 5.71 6.27
C MET A 63 2.67 5.55 7.68
N PRO A 64 2.15 6.30 8.68
CA PRO A 64 1.13 7.34 8.56
C PRO A 64 1.66 8.67 7.99
N GLY A 65 2.94 8.71 7.59
CA GLY A 65 3.67 9.92 7.25
C GLY A 65 4.05 10.75 8.48
N GLY A 66 4.49 12.00 8.26
CA GLY A 66 4.84 12.94 9.33
C GLY A 66 6.19 12.70 10.01
N ASP A 67 6.94 11.69 9.59
CA ASP A 67 8.30 11.37 10.08
C ASP A 67 9.41 12.17 9.35
N GLY A 68 9.05 12.87 8.29
CA GLY A 68 9.98 13.63 7.46
C GLY A 68 10.85 12.77 6.54
N LEU A 69 10.53 11.49 6.31
CA LEU A 69 11.25 10.69 5.32
C LEU A 69 10.77 10.99 3.89
N MET A 70 9.46 11.17 3.72
CA MET A 70 8.81 11.47 2.44
C MET A 70 8.27 12.92 2.38
N GLY A 71 7.16 13.14 1.67
CA GLY A 71 6.50 14.45 1.56
C GLY A 71 7.40 15.52 0.94
N PHE A 72 7.59 16.65 1.65
CA PHE A 72 8.45 17.75 1.19
C PHE A 72 9.89 17.34 0.90
N ASN A 73 10.40 16.30 1.56
CA ASN A 73 11.75 15.80 1.29
C ASN A 73 11.84 15.07 -0.06
N LEU A 74 10.77 14.41 -0.53
CA LEU A 74 10.71 13.92 -1.91
C LEU A 74 10.68 15.07 -2.92
N VAL A 75 9.93 16.14 -2.66
CA VAL A 75 9.94 17.34 -3.53
C VAL A 75 11.35 17.92 -3.65
N ARG A 76 12.09 18.01 -2.54
CA ARG A 76 13.49 18.43 -2.55
C ARG A 76 14.37 17.42 -3.30
N ALA A 77 14.12 16.12 -3.13
CA ALA A 77 14.87 15.08 -3.80
C ALA A 77 14.72 15.16 -5.34
N VAL A 78 13.51 15.43 -5.84
CA VAL A 78 13.26 15.66 -7.27
C VAL A 78 14.04 16.88 -7.77
N LYS A 79 13.93 18.03 -7.07
CA LYS A 79 14.66 19.26 -7.43
C LYS A 79 16.17 19.07 -7.45
N ASN A 80 16.69 18.23 -6.55
CA ASN A 80 18.10 17.89 -6.46
C ASN A 80 18.51 16.69 -7.34
N ARG A 81 17.62 16.20 -8.21
CA ARG A 81 17.85 15.07 -9.13
C ARG A 81 18.25 13.75 -8.44
N MET A 82 17.85 13.56 -7.19
CA MET A 82 18.06 12.31 -6.45
C MET A 82 16.99 11.25 -6.78
N ILE A 83 15.84 11.68 -7.29
CA ILE A 83 14.75 10.84 -7.79
C ILE A 83 14.15 11.52 -9.02
N THR A 84 13.69 10.74 -9.99
CA THR A 84 13.09 11.25 -11.22
C THR A 84 11.62 11.61 -11.01
N GLU A 85 11.11 12.58 -11.78
CA GLU A 85 9.66 12.87 -11.81
C GLU A 85 8.87 11.64 -12.28
N GLU A 86 9.40 10.88 -13.24
CA GLU A 86 8.81 9.62 -13.71
C GLU A 86 8.58 8.60 -12.57
N ARG A 87 9.50 8.50 -11.61
CA ARG A 87 9.31 7.61 -10.45
C ARG A 87 8.13 8.09 -9.58
N ILE A 88 7.99 9.40 -9.39
CA ILE A 88 6.88 9.99 -8.65
C ILE A 88 5.55 9.78 -9.41
N ASP A 89 5.56 9.94 -10.73
CA ASP A 89 4.39 9.70 -11.57
C ASP A 89 3.93 8.25 -11.47
N ASP A 90 4.83 7.25 -11.51
CA ASP A 90 4.45 5.84 -11.30
C ASP A 90 3.82 5.61 -9.91
N MET A 91 4.37 6.20 -8.85
CA MET A 91 3.78 6.10 -7.50
C MET A 91 2.34 6.63 -7.47
N ILE A 92 2.10 7.79 -8.10
CA ILE A 92 0.78 8.43 -8.16
C ILE A 92 -0.18 7.62 -9.04
N ILE A 93 0.26 7.14 -10.20
CA ILE A 93 -0.56 6.31 -11.08
C ILE A 93 -0.99 5.05 -10.34
N ARG A 94 -0.10 4.38 -9.61
CA ARG A 94 -0.43 3.18 -8.80
C ARG A 94 -1.37 3.47 -7.64
N LEU A 95 -1.29 4.67 -7.06
CA LEU A 95 -2.20 5.11 -6.00
C LEU A 95 -3.60 5.39 -6.55
N LEU A 96 -3.70 6.07 -7.69
CA LEU A 96 -4.97 6.46 -8.31
C LEU A 96 -5.62 5.33 -9.13
N THR A 97 -4.84 4.35 -9.58
CA THR A 97 -5.37 3.17 -10.30
C THR A 97 -6.52 2.49 -9.54
N PRO A 98 -6.37 2.06 -8.27
CA PRO A 98 -7.47 1.45 -7.53
C PRO A 98 -8.62 2.40 -7.23
N TYR A 99 -8.35 3.71 -7.09
CA TYR A 99 -9.40 4.73 -6.90
C TYR A 99 -10.38 4.74 -8.08
N TYR A 100 -9.87 4.78 -9.31
CA TYR A 100 -10.70 4.68 -10.51
C TYR A 100 -11.24 3.28 -10.78
N LEU A 101 -10.44 2.23 -10.55
CA LEU A 101 -10.86 0.83 -10.78
C LEU A 101 -12.11 0.47 -9.96
N PHE A 102 -12.21 0.98 -8.74
CA PHE A 102 -13.34 0.72 -7.83
C PHE A 102 -14.42 1.81 -7.87
N GLY A 103 -14.36 2.73 -8.83
CA GLY A 103 -15.39 3.76 -9.04
C GLY A 103 -15.51 4.78 -7.90
N GLN A 104 -14.43 5.03 -7.16
CA GLN A 104 -14.43 5.97 -6.03
C GLN A 104 -14.38 7.43 -6.46
N ASP A 105 -14.21 7.69 -7.76
CA ASP A 105 -14.25 8.99 -8.42
C ASP A 105 -15.67 9.55 -8.64
N GLN A 106 -16.70 8.78 -8.28
CA GLN A 106 -18.10 9.13 -8.43
C GLN A 106 -18.76 9.46 -7.08
N GLU A 107 -19.99 9.00 -6.85
CA GLU A 107 -20.70 9.15 -5.58
C GLU A 107 -20.11 8.22 -4.51
N TYR A 108 -19.09 8.69 -3.79
CA TYR A 108 -18.53 7.98 -2.64
C TYR A 108 -19.05 8.56 -1.32
N PRO A 109 -19.47 7.71 -0.34
CA PRO A 109 -19.97 8.21 0.93
C PRO A 109 -18.88 8.97 1.70
N SER A 110 -19.30 10.04 2.39
CA SER A 110 -18.41 10.76 3.30
C SER A 110 -18.02 9.90 4.50
N LEU A 111 -16.82 10.14 5.04
CA LEU A 111 -16.32 9.45 6.22
C LEU A 111 -17.23 9.74 7.42
N ASN A 112 -17.84 8.69 7.97
CA ASN A 112 -18.58 8.73 9.22
C ASN A 112 -18.48 7.38 9.93
N LEU A 113 -17.63 7.32 10.96
CA LEU A 113 -17.39 6.10 11.74
C LEU A 113 -18.51 5.79 12.75
N ASP A 114 -19.41 6.74 13.00
CA ASP A 114 -20.56 6.57 13.91
C ASP A 114 -21.81 6.04 13.19
N ARG A 115 -21.78 5.94 11.85
CA ARG A 115 -22.90 5.40 11.07
C ARG A 115 -23.04 3.90 11.31
N ASN A 116 -24.22 3.45 11.75
CA ASN A 116 -24.53 2.03 11.83
C ASN A 116 -24.79 1.45 10.42
N VAL A 117 -23.91 0.53 10.00
CA VAL A 117 -23.94 -0.17 8.69
C VAL A 117 -23.97 -1.70 8.85
N ILE A 118 -24.31 -2.21 10.03
CA ILE A 118 -24.14 -3.63 10.38
C ILE A 118 -25.22 -4.52 9.75
N GLU A 119 -26.44 -4.01 9.57
CA GLU A 119 -27.61 -4.75 9.06
C GLU A 119 -27.68 -6.19 9.60
N ASP A 120 -27.63 -7.21 8.74
CA ASP A 120 -27.63 -8.62 9.12
C ASP A 120 -26.27 -9.32 8.95
N HIS A 121 -25.17 -8.56 8.86
CA HIS A 121 -23.80 -9.09 8.74
C HIS A 121 -23.39 -10.05 9.88
N TYR A 122 -24.11 -10.09 11.01
CA TYR A 122 -23.87 -11.08 12.07
C TYR A 122 -24.14 -12.52 11.60
N LYS A 123 -24.99 -12.74 10.59
CA LYS A 123 -25.29 -14.08 10.05
C LYS A 123 -24.04 -14.71 9.41
N ILE A 124 -23.32 -13.96 8.58
CA ILE A 124 -22.09 -14.45 7.96
C ILE A 124 -20.99 -14.69 9.02
N ASN A 125 -20.92 -13.86 10.06
CA ASN A 125 -19.99 -14.07 11.18
C ASN A 125 -20.30 -15.39 11.91
N GLN A 126 -21.58 -15.68 12.17
CA GLN A 126 -22.00 -16.93 12.79
C GLN A 126 -21.69 -18.14 11.91
N GLU A 127 -21.96 -18.04 10.60
CA GLU A 127 -21.67 -19.10 9.64
C GLU A 127 -20.17 -19.45 9.64
N ILE A 128 -19.29 -18.45 9.47
CA ILE A 128 -17.83 -18.65 9.51
C ILE A 128 -17.38 -19.26 10.83
N ALA A 129 -17.91 -18.77 11.96
CA ALA A 129 -17.57 -19.27 13.29
C ALA A 129 -17.96 -20.75 13.46
N THR A 130 -19.14 -21.15 12.98
CA THR A 130 -19.60 -22.54 13.07
C THR A 130 -18.88 -23.47 12.09
N ALA A 131 -18.62 -23.01 10.86
CA ALA A 131 -17.97 -23.79 9.82
C ALA A 131 -16.45 -23.96 10.04
N GLY A 132 -15.81 -23.03 10.76
CA GLY A 132 -14.36 -23.04 11.02
C GLY A 132 -13.92 -23.89 12.22
N ILE A 133 -14.84 -24.40 13.03
CA ILE A 133 -14.50 -25.25 14.18
C ILE A 133 -13.99 -26.61 13.69
N ILE A 134 -12.78 -26.95 14.11
CA ILE A 134 -12.20 -28.28 13.90
C ILE A 134 -12.18 -29.00 15.25
N LEU A 135 -12.91 -30.11 15.35
CA LEU A 135 -12.80 -31.01 16.49
C LEU A 135 -11.55 -31.88 16.31
N LEU A 136 -10.60 -31.77 17.24
CA LEU A 136 -9.37 -32.54 17.29
C LEU A 136 -9.55 -33.88 18.01
#